data_AF-A0A5A7ZJ83-F1
#
_entry.id   AF-A0A5A7ZJ83-F1
#
_cell.length_a   1.000
_cell.length_b   1.000
_cell.length_c   1.000
_cell.angle_alpha   90.00
_cell.angle_beta   90.00
_cell.angle_gamma   90.00
#
_symmetry.space_group_name_H-M   'P 1'
#
loop_
_entity.id
_entity.type
_entity.pdbx_description
1 polymer ?
#
loop_
_entity_poly.entity_id
_entity_poly.type
_entity_poly.pdbx_seq_one_letter_code
_entity_poly.pdbx_strand_id
1 'polypeptide(L)'
;MIPPSDSYRGQVTADAQWWLMAVASVCAGVSALVLGMSGATLGVAALPVVLLAGTGYIDSYDGFPIARRRWVQLALIVVSSIPVFLLPPIAYLIGYYIDRPRRRS
;
A
#
# COMPACT_ATOMS: atom_id res chain seq x y z
N MET A 1 -19.27 -17.70 5.54
CA MET A 1 -18.57 -17.53 4.26
C MET A 1 -17.11 -17.89 4.48
N ILE A 2 -16.54 -18.74 3.62
CA ILE A 2 -15.09 -18.97 3.61
C ILE A 2 -14.47 -17.72 2.95
N PRO A 3 -13.52 -17.02 3.60
CA PRO A 3 -12.87 -15.86 3.00
C PRO A 3 -12.22 -16.24 1.66
N PRO A 4 -12.20 -15.33 0.66
CA PRO A 4 -11.46 -15.57 -0.58
C PRO A 4 -10.00 -15.96 -0.28
N SER A 5 -9.42 -16.82 -1.12
CA SER A 5 -8.04 -17.31 -0.94
C SER A 5 -6.99 -16.19 -0.99
N ASP A 6 -7.33 -15.05 -1.58
CA ASP A 6 -6.50 -13.85 -1.63
C ASP A 6 -6.80 -12.84 -0.51
N SER A 7 -7.55 -13.22 0.52
CA SER A 7 -7.79 -12.36 1.69
C SER A 7 -6.54 -12.23 2.56
N TYR A 8 -6.36 -11.06 3.18
CA TYR A 8 -5.35 -10.85 4.21
C TYR A 8 -5.80 -11.56 5.49
N ARG A 9 -5.11 -12.68 5.80
CA ARG A 9 -5.31 -13.50 7.01
C ARG A 9 -6.76 -13.97 7.23
N GLY A 10 -7.55 -14.12 6.17
CA GLY A 10 -8.96 -14.50 6.27
C GLY A 10 -9.88 -13.40 6.82
N GLN A 11 -9.40 -12.17 7.01
CA GLN A 11 -10.16 -11.09 7.66
C GLN A 11 -10.63 -10.03 6.66
N VAL A 12 -9.74 -9.58 5.77
CA VAL A 12 -10.01 -8.48 4.81
C VAL A 12 -9.74 -8.98 3.40
N THR A 13 -10.66 -8.77 2.47
CA THR A 13 -10.44 -9.14 1.06
C THR A 13 -9.31 -8.31 0.44
N ALA A 14 -8.61 -8.86 -0.56
CA ALA A 14 -7.57 -8.10 -1.26
C ALA A 14 -8.11 -6.76 -1.79
N ASP A 15 -9.26 -6.79 -2.47
CA ASP A 15 -9.85 -5.59 -3.05
C ASP A 15 -10.16 -4.53 -1.99
N ALA A 16 -10.71 -4.90 -0.84
CA ALA A 16 -11.01 -3.94 0.23
C ALA A 16 -9.74 -3.29 0.79
N GLN A 17 -8.68 -4.08 1.04
CA GLN A 17 -7.39 -3.58 1.50
C GLN A 17 -6.79 -2.59 0.48
N TRP A 18 -6.76 -2.96 -0.80
CA TRP A 18 -6.17 -2.14 -1.85
C TRP A 18 -6.95 -0.85 -2.11
N TRP A 19 -8.28 -0.87 -2.00
CA TRP A 19 -9.10 0.34 -2.05
C TRP A 19 -8.90 1.25 -0.84
N LEU A 20 -8.80 0.69 0.36
CA LEU A 20 -8.48 1.46 1.56
C LEU A 20 -7.14 2.19 1.40
N MET A 21 -6.11 1.50 0.89
CA MET A 21 -4.81 2.10 0.63
C MET A 21 -4.87 3.20 -0.43
N ALA A 22 -5.61 2.97 -1.52
CA ALA A 22 -5.81 3.99 -2.54
C ALA A 22 -6.49 5.25 -2.01
N VAL A 23 -7.57 5.12 -1.23
CA VAL A 23 -8.26 6.26 -0.61
C VAL A 23 -7.34 6.99 0.36
N ALA A 24 -6.61 6.28 1.22
CA ALA A 24 -5.66 6.88 2.16
C ALA A 24 -4.54 7.64 1.43
N SER A 25 -3.98 7.08 0.36
CA SER A 25 -2.97 7.73 -0.48
C SER A 25 -3.52 8.94 -1.23
N VAL A 26 -4.78 8.93 -1.65
CA VAL A 26 -5.44 10.10 -2.25
C VAL A 26 -5.61 11.21 -1.21
N CYS A 27 -6.08 10.88 -0.02
CA CYS A 27 -6.18 11.85 1.07
C CYS A 27 -4.82 12.50 1.39
N ALA A 28 -3.76 11.69 1.49
CA ALA A 28 -2.41 12.20 1.71
C ALA A 28 -1.94 13.15 0.60
N GLY A 29 -2.13 12.77 -0.67
CA GLY A 29 -1.78 13.59 -1.82
C GLY A 29 -2.55 14.91 -1.86
N VAL A 30 -3.87 14.87 -1.64
CA VAL A 30 -4.72 16.07 -1.57
C VAL A 30 -4.33 16.96 -0.40
N SER A 31 -4.06 16.41 0.78
CA SER A 31 -3.58 17.19 1.92
C SER A 31 -2.26 17.89 1.61
N ALA A 32 -1.33 17.24 0.93
CA ALA A 32 -0.07 17.87 0.53
C ALA A 32 -0.28 19.01 -0.48
N LEU A 33 -1.22 18.87 -1.40
CA LEU A 33 -1.54 19.93 -2.37
C LEU A 33 -2.26 21.13 -1.72
N VAL A 34 -3.17 20.89 -0.78
CA VAL A 34 -4.00 21.93 -0.16
C VAL A 34 -3.31 22.60 1.02
N LEU A 35 -2.64 21.82 1.86
CA LEU A 35 -2.05 22.26 3.12
C LEU A 35 -0.52 22.38 3.06
N GLY A 36 0.09 22.02 1.92
CA GLY A 36 1.55 21.86 1.81
C GLY A 36 2.06 20.70 2.66
N MET A 37 3.37 20.63 2.86
CA MET A 37 4.02 19.65 3.75
C MET A 37 3.94 20.08 5.23
N SER A 38 2.72 20.28 5.71
CA SER A 38 2.42 20.61 7.11
C SER A 38 2.46 19.37 8.02
N GLY A 39 2.45 19.58 9.34
CA GLY A 39 2.34 18.49 10.31
C GLY A 39 1.07 17.63 10.13
N ALA A 40 -0.05 18.24 9.71
CA ALA A 40 -1.28 17.51 9.40
C ALA A 40 -1.10 16.58 8.19
N THR A 41 -0.46 17.09 7.13
CA THR A 41 -0.13 16.30 5.93
C THR A 41 0.77 15.12 6.28
N LEU A 42 1.79 15.33 7.13
CA LEU A 42 2.67 14.26 7.59
C LEU A 42 1.89 13.19 8.37
N GLY A 43 0.96 13.60 9.23
CA GLY A 43 0.10 12.67 9.96
C GLY A 43 -0.79 11.82 9.04
N VAL A 44 -1.43 12.44 8.05
CA VAL A 44 -2.27 11.73 7.06
C VAL A 44 -1.42 10.81 6.19
N ALA A 45 -0.24 11.25 5.75
CA ALA A 45 0.64 10.47 4.88
C ALA A 45 1.31 9.28 5.59
N ALA A 46 1.54 9.37 6.91
CA ALA A 46 2.14 8.27 7.68
C ALA A 46 1.28 6.99 7.64
N LEU A 47 -0.04 7.13 7.65
CA LEU A 47 -0.98 6.00 7.63
C LEU A 47 -0.79 5.09 6.38
N PRO A 48 -0.97 5.57 5.13
CA PRO A 48 -0.76 4.73 3.96
C PRO A 48 0.68 4.25 3.83
N VAL A 49 1.69 5.03 4.25
CA VAL A 49 3.10 4.60 4.23
C VAL A 49 3.33 3.34 5.08
N VAL A 50 2.90 3.36 6.34
CA VAL A 50 3.10 2.24 7.26
C VAL A 50 2.28 1.02 6.82
N LEU A 51 1.02 1.24 6.44
CA LEU A 51 0.15 0.14 6.01
C LEU A 51 0.63 -0.50 4.72
N LEU A 52 1.13 0.28 3.75
CA LEU A 52 1.66 -0.26 2.51
C LEU A 52 2.98 -0.99 2.72
N ALA A 53 3.85 -0.53 3.62
CA ALA A 53 5.05 -1.29 4.00
C ALA A 53 4.69 -2.68 4.54
N GLY A 54 3.75 -2.76 5.49
CA GLY A 54 3.27 -4.02 6.02
C GLY A 54 2.57 -4.88 4.96
N THR A 55 1.77 -4.26 4.09
CA THR A 55 1.08 -4.96 2.99
C THR A 55 2.06 -5.58 2.01
N GLY A 56 3.10 -4.85 1.61
CA GLY A 56 4.15 -5.37 0.74
C GLY A 56 4.88 -6.54 1.37
N TYR A 57 5.22 -6.45 2.65
CA TYR A 57 5.84 -7.56 3.39
C TYR A 57 4.94 -8.80 3.40
N ILE A 58 3.65 -8.65 3.72
CA ILE A 58 2.70 -9.77 3.76
C ILE A 58 2.53 -10.39 2.36
N ASP A 59 2.40 -9.57 1.31
CA ASP A 59 2.27 -10.05 -0.06
C ASP A 59 3.48 -10.90 -0.47
N SER A 60 4.69 -10.44 -0.14
CA SER A 60 5.93 -11.18 -0.41
C SER A 60 6.04 -12.46 0.42
N TYR A 61 5.73 -12.37 1.72
CA TYR A 61 5.76 -13.51 2.66
C TYR A 61 4.80 -14.62 2.24
N ASP A 62 3.58 -14.26 1.83
CA ASP A 62 2.56 -15.20 1.36
C ASP A 62 2.80 -15.68 -0.09
N GLY A 63 3.83 -15.18 -0.77
CA GLY A 63 4.19 -15.56 -2.14
C GLY A 63 3.25 -15.02 -3.23
N PHE A 64 2.49 -13.96 -2.93
CA PHE A 64 1.65 -13.29 -3.91
C PHE A 64 2.47 -12.39 -4.84
N PRO A 65 2.03 -12.18 -6.10
CA PRO A 65 2.66 -11.22 -6.98
C PRO A 65 2.47 -9.79 -6.46
N ILE A 66 3.28 -8.86 -6.97
CA ILE A 66 3.13 -7.42 -6.72
C ILE A 66 1.67 -6.99 -6.86
N ALA A 67 1.24 -6.29 -5.83
CA ALA A 67 -0.10 -5.77 -5.62
C ALA A 67 -1.23 -6.80 -5.70
N ARG A 68 -0.96 -8.10 -5.58
CA ARG A 68 -1.90 -9.18 -5.91
C ARG A 68 -2.61 -8.94 -7.27
N ARG A 69 -1.91 -8.29 -8.22
CA ARG A 69 -2.42 -7.84 -9.55
C ARG A 69 -3.53 -6.77 -9.52
N ARG A 70 -3.71 -6.05 -8.41
CA ARG A 70 -4.65 -4.93 -8.25
C ARG A 70 -4.08 -3.63 -8.85
N TRP A 71 -3.84 -3.66 -10.17
CA TRP A 71 -3.10 -2.62 -10.89
C TRP A 71 -3.79 -1.26 -10.91
N VAL A 72 -5.12 -1.23 -10.93
CA VAL A 72 -5.89 0.02 -10.92
C VAL A 72 -5.67 0.77 -9.60
N GLN A 73 -5.77 0.07 -8.47
CA GLN A 73 -5.55 0.63 -7.14
C GLN A 73 -4.09 1.04 -6.96
N LEU A 74 -3.14 0.22 -7.41
CA LEU A 74 -1.72 0.56 -7.38
C LEU A 74 -1.42 1.83 -8.20
N ALA A 75 -1.99 1.97 -9.39
CA ALA A 75 -1.81 3.15 -10.23
C ALA A 75 -2.36 4.41 -9.55
N LEU A 76 -3.53 4.32 -8.91
CA LEU A 76 -4.09 5.42 -8.11
C LEU A 76 -3.15 5.81 -6.97
N ILE A 77 -2.64 4.83 -6.21
CA ILE A 77 -1.68 5.05 -5.12
C ILE A 77 -0.43 5.76 -5.65
N VAL A 78 0.14 5.32 -6.77
CA VAL A 78 1.36 5.91 -7.34
C VAL A 78 1.14 7.36 -7.75
N VAL A 79 0.10 7.63 -8.54
CA VAL A 79 -0.19 8.97 -9.05
C VAL A 79 -0.53 9.93 -7.91
N SER A 80 -1.38 9.49 -6.97
CA SER A 80 -1.78 10.34 -5.85
C SER A 80 -0.63 10.59 -4.85
N SER A 81 0.41 9.76 -4.88
CA SER A 81 1.56 9.90 -3.98
C SER A 81 2.64 10.85 -4.50
N ILE A 82 2.54 11.39 -5.72
CA ILE A 82 3.52 12.34 -6.28
C ILE A 82 3.76 13.54 -5.35
N PRO A 83 2.71 14.21 -4.79
CA PRO A 83 2.89 15.35 -3.89
C PRO A 83 3.57 15.00 -2.56
N VAL A 84 3.57 13.72 -2.17
CA VAL A 84 4.21 13.20 -0.95
C VAL A 84 5.44 12.35 -1.29
N PHE A 85 6.17 12.73 -2.35
CA PHE A 85 7.44 12.14 -2.75
C PHE A 85 7.40 10.63 -3.01
N LEU A 86 6.25 10.11 -3.45
CA LEU A 86 6.04 8.68 -3.71
C LEU A 86 6.31 7.79 -2.48
N LEU A 87 6.25 8.34 -1.27
CA LEU A 87 6.56 7.57 -0.05
C LEU A 87 5.69 6.31 0.12
N PRO A 88 4.36 6.34 -0.09
CA PRO A 88 3.54 5.14 0.05
C PRO A 88 3.92 3.97 -0.89
N PRO A 89 4.03 4.15 -2.22
CA PRO A 89 4.45 3.04 -3.09
C PRO A 89 5.92 2.63 -2.87
N ILE A 90 6.82 3.55 -2.50
CA ILE A 90 8.19 3.17 -2.12
C ILE A 90 8.18 2.27 -0.88
N ALA A 91 7.37 2.63 0.13
CA ALA A 91 7.24 1.83 1.35
C ALA A 91 6.69 0.43 1.05
N TYR A 92 5.68 0.32 0.16
CA TYR A 92 5.22 -0.97 -0.34
C TYR A 92 6.36 -1.82 -0.93
N LEU A 93 7.14 -1.24 -1.85
CA LEU A 93 8.23 -1.94 -2.50
C LEU A 93 9.33 -2.35 -1.52
N ILE A 94 9.67 -1.48 -0.56
CA ILE A 94 10.60 -1.82 0.51
C ILE A 94 10.07 -3.04 1.27
N GLY A 95 8.83 -3.01 1.75
CA GLY A 95 8.22 -4.13 2.46
C GLY A 95 8.22 -5.42 1.62
N TYR A 96 7.88 -5.32 0.35
CA TYR A 96 7.83 -6.45 -0.57
C TYR A 96 9.20 -7.09 -0.83
N TYR A 97 10.28 -6.29 -0.85
CA TYR A 97 11.63 -6.77 -1.17
C TYR A 97 12.56 -6.92 0.04
N ILE A 98 12.15 -6.50 1.25
CA ILE A 98 13.00 -6.56 2.45
C ILE A 98 13.39 -7.99 2.80
N ASP A 99 12.48 -8.92 2.57
CA ASP A 99 12.69 -10.34 2.73
C ASP A 99 12.64 -10.93 1.33
N ARG A 100 13.80 -11.10 0.67
CA ARG A 100 13.83 -11.88 -0.56
C ARG A 100 13.41 -13.28 -0.16
N PRO A 101 12.26 -13.81 -0.64
CA PRO A 101 11.92 -15.19 -0.38
C PRO A 101 13.12 -15.99 -0.90
N ARG A 102 13.76 -16.77 -0.04
CA ARG A 102 14.65 -17.84 -0.49
C ARG A 102 13.79 -18.61 -1.49
N ARG A 103 14.04 -18.43 -2.78
CA ARG A 103 13.42 -19.23 -3.83
C ARG A 103 13.69 -20.66 -3.39
N ARG A 104 12.67 -21.36 -2.89
CA ARG A 104 12.76 -22.79 -2.61
C ARG A 104 12.89 -23.41 -3.99
N SER A 105 14.15 -23.65 -4.39
CA SER A 105 14.54 -24.47 -5.53
C SER A 105 14.15 -25.92 -5.26
#